data_AF-A0A7W0MZF8-F1
#
_entry.id   AF-A0A7W0MZF8-F1
#
_cell.length_a   1.000
_cell.length_b   1.000
_cell.length_c   1.000
_cell.angle_alpha   90.00
_cell.angle_beta   90.00
_cell.angle_gamma   90.00
#
_symmetry.space_group_name_H-M   'P 1'
#
loop_
_entity.id
_entity.type
_entity.pdbx_description
1 polymer ?
#
loop_
_entity_poly.entity_id
_entity_poly.type
_entity_poly.pdbx_seq_one_letter_code
_entity_poly.pdbx_strand_id
1 'polypeptide(L)'
;MRTPTRDDVDALVGPATPHFAMQVRARVRELIADLPEGNEARSYAEEQIAMLERLAHASSRAQEGERESKTRLGWEHIPSSAPAYDPLPGAPRP
;
A
#
# COMPACT_ATOMS: atom_id res chain seq x y z
N MET A 1 21.37 14.96 15.85
CA MET A 1 20.43 14.32 14.90
C MET A 1 20.81 12.85 14.80
N ARG A 2 19.83 11.94 14.74
CA ARG A 2 20.08 10.50 14.61
C ARG A 2 20.37 10.18 13.15
N THR A 3 21.37 9.36 12.88
CA THR A 3 21.63 8.83 11.53
C THR A 3 20.48 7.89 11.14
N PRO A 4 19.81 8.13 10.00
CA PRO A 4 18.76 7.24 9.50
C PRO A 4 19.25 5.79 9.34
N THR A 5 18.38 4.83 9.67
CA THR A 5 18.62 3.38 9.55
C THR A 5 17.69 2.73 8.51
N ARG A 6 17.93 1.46 8.19
CA ARG A 6 17.01 0.67 7.34
C ARG A 6 15.60 0.61 7.93
N ASP A 7 15.49 0.43 9.25
CA ASP A 7 14.18 0.43 9.93
C ASP A 7 13.40 1.73 9.74
N ASP A 8 14.09 2.88 9.64
CA ASP A 8 13.44 4.17 9.38
C ASP A 8 12.88 4.22 7.95
N VAL A 9 13.58 3.60 6.99
CA VAL A 9 13.09 3.43 5.61
C VAL A 9 11.87 2.50 5.61
N ASP A 10 11.95 1.36 6.29
CA ASP A 10 10.85 0.38 6.38
C ASP A 10 9.60 0.97 7.06
N ALA A 11 9.78 1.82 8.07
CA ALA A 11 8.67 2.54 8.70
C ALA A 11 7.92 3.46 7.73
N LEU A 12 8.61 4.01 6.73
CA LEU A 12 7.99 4.82 5.67
C LEU A 12 7.36 3.97 4.57
N VAL A 13 8.03 2.87 4.19
CA VAL A 13 7.63 2.03 3.05
C VAL A 13 6.54 1.01 3.43
N GLY A 14 6.57 0.46 4.64
CA GLY A 14 5.62 -0.54 5.13
C GLY A 14 4.14 -0.19 4.91
N PRO A 15 3.67 1.05 5.16
CA PRO A 15 2.29 1.45 4.90
C PRO A 15 2.02 1.90 3.45
N ALA A 16 2.97 1.76 2.52
CA ALA A 16 2.81 2.27 1.15
C ALA A 16 1.72 1.51 0.38
N THR A 17 0.65 2.23 0.03
CA THR A 17 -0.31 1.78 -0.98
C THR A 17 0.09 2.37 -2.34
N PRO A 18 -0.39 1.78 -3.45
CA PRO A 18 0.03 2.26 -4.77
C PRO A 18 -0.30 3.73 -5.04
N HIS A 19 -1.41 4.24 -4.52
CA HIS A 19 -1.80 5.64 -4.67
C HIS A 19 -0.83 6.60 -3.96
N PHE A 20 -0.28 6.21 -2.81
CA PHE A 20 0.64 7.03 -2.04
C PHE A 20 2.11 6.78 -2.37
N ALA A 21 2.42 5.83 -3.25
CA ALA A 21 3.79 5.39 -3.52
C ALA A 21 4.73 6.55 -3.92
N MET A 22 4.23 7.51 -4.72
CA MET A 22 5.03 8.70 -5.11
C MET A 22 5.27 9.67 -3.93
N GLN A 23 4.32 9.78 -3.00
CA GLN A 23 4.49 10.61 -1.79
C GLN A 23 5.48 9.96 -0.82
N VAL A 24 5.36 8.65 -0.60
CA VAL A 24 6.30 7.89 0.23
C VAL A 24 7.71 7.98 -0.36
N ARG A 25 7.85 7.85 -1.68
CA ARG A 25 9.14 7.99 -2.38
C ARG A 25 9.81 9.33 -2.12
N ALA A 26 9.06 10.44 -2.17
CA ALA A 26 9.60 11.75 -1.87
C ALA A 26 10.12 11.81 -0.43
N ARG A 27 9.35 11.26 0.53
CA ARG A 27 9.76 11.22 1.94
C ARG A 27 10.99 10.35 2.20
N VAL A 28 11.13 9.22 1.49
CA VAL A 28 12.34 8.38 1.56
C VAL A 28 13.56 9.13 1.03
N ARG A 29 13.42 9.93 -0.04
CA ARG A 29 14.52 10.77 -0.56
C ARG A 29 14.99 11.81 0.45
N GLU A 30 14.06 12.50 1.10
CA GLU A 30 14.40 13.47 2.15
C GLU A 30 15.09 12.78 3.33
N LEU A 31 14.65 11.57 3.71
CA LEU A 31 15.27 10.81 4.79
C LEU A 31 16.76 10.53 4.54
N ILE A 32 17.15 10.27 3.28
CA ILE A 32 18.53 9.89 2.93
C ILE A 32 19.39 11.02 2.35
N ALA A 33 18.85 12.24 2.23
CA ALA A 33 19.51 13.35 1.53
C ALA A 33 20.93 13.64 2.04
N ASP A 34 21.11 13.54 3.36
CA ASP A 34 22.38 13.82 4.05
C ASP A 34 23.25 12.57 4.30
N LEU A 35 22.84 11.38 3.83
CA LEU A 35 23.62 10.16 4.00
C LEU A 35 24.78 10.08 2.99
N PRO A 36 25.98 9.62 3.38
CA PRO A 36 27.07 9.39 2.43
C PRO A 36 26.73 8.24 1.49
N GLU A 37 27.31 8.25 0.28
CA GLU A 37 27.05 7.25 -0.77
C GLU A 37 27.34 5.80 -0.36
N GLY A 38 28.28 5.58 0.57
CA GLY A 38 28.62 4.25 1.10
C GLY A 38 27.72 3.76 2.24
N ASN A 39 26.67 4.49 2.61
CA ASN A 39 25.80 4.11 3.71
C ASN A 39 24.79 3.02 3.28
N GLU A 40 24.72 1.93 4.03
CA GLU A 40 23.81 0.81 3.72
C GLU A 40 22.32 1.20 3.72
N ALA A 41 21.91 2.16 4.55
CA ALA A 41 20.54 2.66 4.56
C ALA A 41 20.24 3.51 3.31
N ARG A 42 21.25 4.19 2.75
CA ARG A 42 21.11 4.93 1.50
C ARG A 42 20.90 3.99 0.31
N SER A 43 21.77 2.98 0.15
CA SER A 43 21.62 1.99 -0.92
C SER A 43 20.27 1.26 -0.82
N TYR A 44 19.86 0.88 0.39
CA TYR A 44 18.55 0.27 0.62
C TYR A 44 17.39 1.20 0.25
N ALA A 45 17.44 2.46 0.67
CA ALA A 45 16.41 3.44 0.32
C ALA A 45 16.31 3.68 -1.20
N GLU A 46 17.42 3.67 -1.92
CA GLU A 46 17.44 3.78 -3.39
C GLU A 46 16.73 2.58 -4.05
N GLU A 47 16.93 1.36 -3.54
CA GLU A 47 16.17 0.18 -3.98
C GLU A 47 14.66 0.32 -3.71
N GLN A 48 14.29 0.80 -2.52
CA GLN A 48 12.88 1.02 -2.15
C GLN A 48 12.24 2.14 -3.01
N ILE A 49 12.99 3.19 -3.35
CA ILE A 49 12.54 4.24 -4.26
C ILE A 49 12.17 3.65 -5.62
N ALA A 50 13.01 2.79 -6.18
CA ALA A 50 12.72 2.13 -7.45
C ALA A 50 11.51 1.19 -7.37
N MET A 51 11.32 0.50 -6.24
CA MET A 51 10.11 -0.30 -5.98
C MET A 51 8.85 0.58 -5.96
N LEU A 52 8.87 1.70 -5.25
CA LEU A 52 7.74 2.63 -5.16
C LEU A 52 7.38 3.26 -6.50
N GLU A 53 8.36 3.55 -7.36
CA GLU A 53 8.11 4.01 -8.74
C GLU A 53 7.36 2.95 -9.56
N ARG A 54 7.79 1.68 -9.48
CA ARG A 54 7.08 0.57 -10.14
C ARG A 54 5.68 0.38 -9.59
N LEU A 55 5.50 0.49 -8.27
CA LEU A 55 4.20 0.35 -7.62
C LEU A 55 3.22 1.43 -8.07
N ALA A 56 3.66 2.68 -8.13
CA ALA A 56 2.88 3.79 -8.64
C ALA A 56 2.47 3.57 -10.11
N HIS A 57 3.43 3.15 -10.94
CA HIS A 57 3.20 2.92 -12.37
C HIS A 57 2.22 1.75 -12.61
N ALA A 58 2.39 0.63 -11.91
CA ALA A 58 1.52 -0.54 -12.03
C ALA A 58 0.07 -0.20 -11.66
N SER A 59 -0.16 0.61 -10.63
CA SER A 59 -1.51 1.04 -10.27
C SER A 59 -2.13 2.00 -11.28
N SER A 60 -1.35 2.90 -11.89
CA SER A 60 -1.87 3.74 -12.98
C SER A 60 -2.36 2.88 -14.14
N ARG A 61 -1.64 1.81 -14.49
CA ARG A 61 -2.06 0.85 -15.53
C ARG A 61 -3.23 -0.02 -15.10
N ALA A 62 -3.35 -0.37 -13.81
CA ALA A 62 -4.52 -1.08 -13.29
C ALA A 62 -5.80 -0.23 -13.30
N GLN A 63 -5.68 1.10 -13.13
CA GLN A 63 -6.81 2.02 -13.30
C GLN A 63 -7.19 2.25 -14.77
N GLU A 64 -6.21 2.14 -15.68
CA GLU A 64 -6.39 2.34 -17.13
C GLU A 64 -6.75 1.06 -17.90
N GLY A 65 -6.53 -0.12 -17.29
CA GLY A 65 -6.99 -1.40 -17.81
C GLY A 65 -8.51 -1.45 -17.86
N GLU A 66 -9.06 -2.12 -18.88
CA GLU A 66 -10.50 -2.40 -18.95
C GLU A 66 -10.98 -2.85 -17.58
N ARG A 67 -12.00 -2.15 -17.03
CA ARG A 67 -12.74 -2.60 -15.85
C ARG A 67 -12.95 -4.09 -16.02
N GLU A 68 -12.44 -4.90 -15.08
CA GLU A 68 -12.59 -6.35 -15.12
C GLU A 68 -14.02 -6.67 -15.58
N SER A 69 -14.14 -7.41 -16.68
CA SER A 69 -15.45 -7.80 -17.18
C SER A 69 -16.20 -8.44 -16.01
N LYS A 70 -17.43 -7.99 -15.74
CA LYS A 70 -18.36 -8.52 -14.70
C LYS A 70 -18.70 -10.01 -14.86
N THR A 71 -17.97 -10.72 -15.70
CA THR A 71 -18.23 -12.08 -16.17
C THR A 71 -17.29 -13.10 -15.50
N ARG A 72 -16.41 -12.71 -14.57
CA ARG A 72 -15.84 -13.66 -13.61
C ARG A 72 -16.86 -13.91 -12.49
N LEU A 73 -17.64 -14.95 -12.71
CA LEU A 73 -18.42 -15.78 -11.78
C LEU A 73 -18.32 -15.40 -10.28
N GLY A 74 -19.38 -14.73 -9.80
CA GLY A 74 -20.08 -15.09 -8.56
C GLY A 74 -19.48 -14.70 -7.21
N TRP A 75 -19.96 -13.57 -6.68
CA TRP A 75 -20.14 -13.34 -5.23
C TRP A 75 -21.28 -14.21 -4.63
N GLU A 76 -21.61 -15.34 -5.24
CA GLU A 76 -22.82 -16.12 -4.94
C GLU A 76 -22.71 -16.98 -3.66
N HIS A 77 -21.57 -16.91 -2.95
CA HIS A 77 -21.37 -17.70 -1.73
C HIS A 77 -20.64 -16.95 -0.60
N ILE A 78 -20.95 -15.66 -0.41
CA ILE A 78 -20.69 -15.01 0.88
C ILE A 78 -22.02 -14.88 1.64
N PRO A 79 -22.27 -15.67 2.69
CA PRO A 79 -23.43 -15.44 3.55
C PRO A 79 -23.09 -14.30 4.50
N SER A 80 -23.26 -13.06 4.04
CA SER A 80 -23.31 -11.92 4.95
C SER A 80 -24.10 -10.77 4.34
N SER A 81 -25.40 -11.00 4.13
CA SER A 81 -26.38 -9.94 3.90
C SER A 81 -27.13 -9.65 5.21
N ALA A 82 -26.50 -8.86 6.07
CA ALA A 82 -27.26 -8.00 6.97
C ALA A 82 -26.98 -6.56 6.51
N PRO A 83 -27.86 -5.95 5.68
CA PRO A 83 -27.72 -4.52 5.39
C PRO A 83 -27.90 -3.74 6.69
N ALA A 84 -27.06 -2.73 6.94
CA ALA A 84 -27.02 -1.95 8.18
C ALA A 84 -28.34 -1.22 8.53
N TYR A 85 -29.34 -1.27 7.64
CA TYR A 85 -30.65 -0.66 7.83
C TYR A 85 -31.73 -1.64 8.31
N ASP A 86 -31.50 -2.97 8.25
CA ASP A 86 -32.48 -3.97 8.68
C ASP A 86 -31.79 -5.16 9.40
N PRO A 87 -31.46 -5.00 10.70
CA PRO A 87 -30.82 -6.07 11.46
C PRO A 87 -31.82 -7.21 11.71
N LEU A 88 -31.37 -8.45 11.48
CA LEU A 88 -32.17 -9.64 11.76
C LEU A 88 -32.56 -9.66 13.25
N PRO A 89 -33.83 -9.94 13.60
CA PRO A 89 -34.25 -10.04 14.98
C PRO A 89 -33.49 -11.18 15.66
N GLY A 90 -32.78 -10.84 16.74
CA GLY A 90 -31.97 -11.78 17.50
C GLY A 90 -32.80 -12.98 17.96
N ALA A 91 -32.26 -14.18 17.80
CA ALA A 91 -32.88 -15.40 18.30
C ALA A 91 -33.16 -15.28 19.81
N PRO A 92 -34.32 -15.75 20.31
CA PRO A 92 -34.59 -15.76 21.74
C PRO A 92 -33.56 -16.66 22.44
N ARG A 93 -32.86 -16.10 23.43
CA ARG A 93 -32.00 -16.90 24.32
C ARG A 93 -32.89 -17.71 25.28
N PRO A 94 -32.50 -18.96 25.61
CA PRO A 94 -33.23 -19.81 26.55
C PRO A 94 -33.19 -19.27 27.98
#